data_AF-A0A2V9D7M5-F1
#
_entry.id   AF-A0A2V9D7M5-F1
#
_cell.length_a   1.000
_cell.length_b   1.000
_cell.length_c   1.000
_cell.angle_alpha   90.00
_cell.angle_beta   90.00
_cell.angle_gamma   90.00
#
_symmetry.space_group_name_H-M   'P 1'
#
loop_
_entity.id
_entity.type
_entity.pdbx_description
1 polymer ?
#
loop_
_entity_poly.entity_id
_entity_poly.type
_entity_poly.pdbx_seq_one_letter_code
_entity_poly.pdbx_strand_id
1 'polypeptide(L)'
;MRKQKGFSLIELLIVVAIILIIAAIAIPNLLRSKIAANQASAVGSLRTLNTACIAYSTSYNQFPSALSNLGPMGSGGTASSTSADLIDSVLAAGTKSGYTFKYTAGSLNQSYSITAT
;
A
#
# COMPACT_ATOMS: atom_id res chain seq x y z
N MET A 1 26.74 17.35 49.63
CA MET A 1 25.41 16.70 49.72
C MET A 1 24.59 17.09 48.51
N ARG A 2 24.28 16.15 47.61
CA ARG A 2 23.47 16.42 46.40
C ARG A 2 21.99 16.40 46.81
N LYS A 3 21.30 17.54 46.72
CA LYS A 3 19.83 17.60 46.92
C LYS A 3 19.17 16.85 45.76
N GLN A 4 18.67 15.66 46.03
CA GLN A 4 17.76 14.95 45.13
C GLN A 4 16.43 15.72 45.12
N LYS A 5 16.07 16.34 44.00
CA LYS A 5 14.73 16.90 43.80
C LYS A 5 13.81 15.74 43.36
N GLY A 6 12.88 15.34 44.23
CA GLY A 6 11.80 14.43 43.86
C GLY A 6 10.71 15.17 43.08
N PHE A 7 10.05 14.47 42.16
CA PHE A 7 8.84 14.96 41.47
C PHE A 7 7.67 15.00 42.45
N SER A 8 6.85 16.04 42.39
CA SER A 8 5.57 16.10 43.09
C SER A 8 4.50 15.31 42.33
N LEU A 9 3.62 14.63 43.06
CA LEU A 9 2.49 13.91 42.46
C LEU A 9 1.55 14.84 41.68
N ILE A 10 1.39 16.10 42.12
CA ILE A 10 0.59 17.08 41.39
C ILE A 10 1.23 17.46 40.04
N GLU A 11 2.56 17.55 39.99
CA GLU A 11 3.29 17.87 38.76
C GLU A 11 3.11 16.75 37.74
N LEU A 12 3.17 15.49 38.18
CA LEU A 12 2.92 14.34 37.31
C LEU A 12 1.46 14.29 36.82
N LEU A 13 0.50 14.60 37.70
CA LEU A 13 -0.93 14.56 37.36
C LEU A 13 -1.29 15.58 36.27
N ILE A 14 -0.78 16.82 36.36
CA ILE A 14 -1.06 17.86 35.36
C ILE A 14 -0.45 17.49 34.01
N VAL A 15 0.76 16.91 33.99
CA VAL A 15 1.42 16.47 32.76
C VAL A 15 0.59 15.39 32.06
N VAL A 16 0.13 14.38 32.79
CA VAL A 16 -0.71 13.31 32.21
C VAL A 16 -2.04 13.90 31.72
N ALA A 17 -2.66 14.82 32.46
CA ALA A 17 -3.90 15.47 32.03
C ALA A 17 -3.76 16.18 30.68
N ILE A 18 -2.67 16.95 30.47
CA ILE A 18 -2.42 17.65 29.21
C ILE A 18 -2.14 16.66 28.06
N ILE A 19 -1.34 15.62 28.32
CA ILE A 19 -1.05 14.58 27.31
C ILE A 19 -2.35 13.89 26.86
N LEU A 20 -3.27 13.60 27.79
CA LEU A 20 -4.56 12.98 27.47
C LEU A 20 -5.45 13.89 26.62
N ILE A 21 -5.47 15.20 26.86
CA ILE A 21 -6.21 16.16 26.05
C ILE A 21 -5.67 16.18 24.61
N ILE A 22 -4.34 16.26 24.45
CA ILE A 22 -3.69 16.25 23.13
C ILE A 22 -3.96 14.92 22.42
N ALA A 23 -3.79 13.80 23.11
CA ALA A 23 -4.01 12.46 22.55
C ALA A 23 -5.45 12.27 22.08
N ALA A 24 -6.44 12.76 22.83
CA ALA A 24 -7.85 12.66 22.47
C ALA A 24 -8.18 13.33 21.12
N ILE A 25 -7.50 14.42 20.76
CA ILE A 25 -7.70 15.12 19.49
C ILE A 25 -6.79 14.53 18.39
N ALA A 26 -5.55 14.19 18.74
CA ALA A 26 -4.54 13.74 17.78
C ALA A 26 -4.82 12.35 17.23
N ILE A 27 -5.24 11.39 18.07
CA ILE A 27 -5.48 10.00 17.67
C ILE A 27 -6.55 9.87 16.57
N PRO A 28 -7.78 10.42 16.70
CA PRO A 28 -8.79 10.28 15.65
C PRO A 28 -8.36 10.96 14.34
N ASN A 29 -7.64 12.08 14.41
CA ASN A 29 -7.10 12.75 13.24
C ASN A 29 -6.03 11.90 12.54
N LEU A 30 -5.11 11.30 13.31
CA LEU A 30 -4.09 10.40 12.79
C LEU A 30 -4.71 9.17 12.10
N LEU A 31 -5.74 8.57 12.70
CA LEU A 31 -6.45 7.44 12.11
C LEU A 31 -7.10 7.82 10.77
N ARG A 32 -7.76 8.98 10.70
CA ARG A 32 -8.34 9.51 9.45
C ARG A 32 -7.27 9.77 8.40
N SER A 33 -6.16 10.41 8.78
CA SER A 33 -5.04 10.68 7.88
C SER A 33 -4.45 9.39 7.32
N LYS A 34 -4.29 8.36 8.15
CA LYS A 34 -3.79 7.04 7.72
C LYS A 34 -4.75 6.36 6.75
N ILE A 35 -6.06 6.42 6.97
CA ILE A 35 -7.06 5.88 6.02
C ILE A 35 -6.98 6.61 4.68
N ALA A 36 -6.90 7.95 4.69
CA ALA A 36 -6.77 8.75 3.47
C ALA A 36 -5.46 8.44 2.72
N ALA A 37 -4.35 8.26 3.45
CA ALA A 37 -3.07 7.87 2.87
C ALA A 37 -3.14 6.47 2.22
N ASN A 38 -3.79 5.50 2.87
CA ASN A 38 -3.99 4.17 2.31
C ASN A 38 -4.88 4.21 1.06
N GLN A 39 -5.97 5.00 1.06
CA GLN A 39 -6.81 5.22 -0.11
C GLN A 39 -6.04 5.84 -1.28
N ALA A 40 -5.24 6.88 -1.01
CA ALA A 40 -4.39 7.50 -2.02
C ALA A 40 -3.35 6.50 -2.58
N SER A 41 -2.75 5.68 -1.71
CA SER A 41 -1.86 4.59 -2.11
C SER A 41 -2.57 3.56 -2.98
N ALA A 42 -3.83 3.23 -2.69
CA ALA A 42 -4.61 2.29 -3.48
C ALA A 42 -4.91 2.82 -4.88
N VAL A 43 -5.34 4.09 -4.99
CA VAL A 43 -5.56 4.76 -6.28
C VAL A 43 -4.26 4.84 -7.09
N GLY A 44 -3.14 5.19 -6.46
CA GLY A 44 -1.82 5.19 -7.10
C GLY A 44 -1.39 3.80 -7.60
N SER A 45 -1.70 2.76 -6.82
CA SER A 45 -1.43 1.37 -7.21
C SER A 45 -2.30 0.93 -8.39
N LEU A 46 -3.59 1.29 -8.41
CA LEU A 46 -4.48 1.02 -9.56
C LEU A 46 -3.97 1.70 -10.84
N ARG A 47 -3.48 2.94 -10.74
CA ARG A 47 -2.88 3.65 -11.88
C ARG A 47 -1.63 2.92 -12.37
N THR A 48 -0.76 2.52 -11.44
CA THR A 48 0.46 1.75 -11.75
C THR A 48 0.12 0.44 -12.45
N LEU A 49 -0.88 -0.30 -11.95
CA LEU A 49 -1.35 -1.53 -12.56
C LEU A 49 -1.91 -1.32 -13.97
N ASN A 50 -2.71 -0.27 -14.17
CA ASN A 50 -3.25 0.06 -15.49
C ASN A 50 -2.13 0.34 -16.50
N THR A 51 -1.15 1.16 -16.12
CA THR A 51 0.03 1.44 -16.95
C THR A 51 0.84 0.17 -17.24
N ALA A 52 1.04 -0.69 -16.24
CA ALA A 52 1.73 -1.96 -16.39
C ALA A 52 0.97 -2.93 -17.34
N CYS A 53 -0.36 -3.02 -17.24
CA CYS A 53 -1.17 -3.82 -18.17
C CYS A 53 -1.03 -3.34 -19.62
N ILE A 54 -1.00 -2.02 -19.85
CA ILE A 54 -0.82 -1.44 -21.19
C ILE A 54 0.59 -1.69 -21.72
N ALA A 55 1.62 -1.54 -20.88
CA ALA A 55 2.99 -1.87 -21.26
C ALA A 55 3.14 -3.36 -21.60
N TYR A 56 2.50 -4.23 -20.82
CA TYR A 56 2.45 -5.66 -21.06
C TYR A 56 1.78 -5.98 -22.40
N SER A 57 0.63 -5.37 -22.71
CA SER A 57 -0.07 -5.61 -23.99
C SER A 57 0.72 -5.12 -25.21
N THR A 58 1.50 -4.06 -25.05
CA THR A 58 2.41 -3.58 -26.09
C THR A 58 3.53 -4.59 -26.38
N SER A 59 4.00 -5.31 -25.35
CA SER A 59 5.11 -6.26 -25.46
C SER A 59 4.68 -7.66 -25.90
N TYR A 60 3.48 -8.09 -25.48
CA TYR A 60 3.02 -9.48 -25.64
C TYR A 60 1.71 -9.63 -26.46
N ASN A 61 1.23 -8.53 -27.05
CA ASN A 61 0.01 -8.45 -27.88
C ASN A 61 -1.30 -8.89 -27.19
N GLN A 62 -1.29 -9.03 -25.86
CA GLN A 62 -2.44 -9.43 -25.03
C GLN A 62 -2.28 -8.85 -23.63
N PHE A 63 -3.36 -8.73 -22.86
CA PHE A 63 -3.26 -8.38 -21.44
C PHE A 63 -2.75 -9.56 -20.61
N PRO A 64 -2.21 -9.33 -19.40
CA PRO A 64 -1.77 -10.42 -18.54
C PRO A 64 -2.96 -11.32 -18.16
N SER A 65 -2.75 -12.64 -18.04
CA SER A 65 -3.81 -13.56 -17.62
C SER A 65 -3.99 -13.57 -16.09
N ALA A 66 -2.95 -13.21 -15.35
CA ALA A 66 -2.96 -13.04 -13.90
C ALA A 66 -2.13 -11.83 -13.46
N LEU A 67 -2.46 -11.28 -12.29
CA LEU A 67 -1.72 -10.15 -11.69
C LEU A 67 -0.23 -10.44 -11.50
N SER A 68 0.10 -11.69 -11.15
CA SER A 68 1.48 -12.15 -10.95
C SER A 68 2.33 -12.07 -12.22
N ASN A 69 1.73 -12.08 -13.41
CA ASN A 69 2.47 -11.96 -14.66
C ASN A 69 3.11 -10.59 -14.87
N LEU A 70 2.59 -9.55 -14.21
CA LEU A 70 3.19 -8.22 -14.20
C LEU A 70 4.38 -8.13 -13.24
N GLY A 71 4.48 -9.05 -12.28
CA GLY A 71 5.45 -9.02 -11.21
C GLY A 71 6.89 -9.32 -11.64
N PRO A 72 7.82 -9.15 -10.71
CA PRO A 72 9.23 -9.42 -10.96
C PRO A 72 9.46 -10.92 -11.11
N MET A 73 10.43 -11.28 -11.93
CA MET A 73 10.92 -12.65 -11.99
C MET A 73 11.91 -12.91 -10.83
N GLY A 74 11.85 -14.09 -10.22
CA GLY A 74 12.85 -14.51 -9.24
C GLY A 74 14.27 -14.49 -9.83
N SER A 75 15.24 -14.01 -9.06
CA SER A 75 16.68 -13.79 -9.37
C SER A 75 17.16 -14.08 -10.80
N GLY A 76 17.36 -13.00 -11.57
CA GLY A 76 18.42 -12.93 -12.60
C GLY A 76 18.06 -13.34 -14.02
N GLY A 77 16.79 -13.53 -14.37
CA GLY A 77 16.37 -13.79 -15.76
C GLY A 77 15.84 -12.55 -16.49
N THR A 78 15.53 -12.72 -17.79
CA THR A 78 14.92 -11.70 -18.65
C THR A 78 13.40 -11.69 -18.55
N ALA A 79 12.78 -10.50 -18.57
CA ALA A 79 11.32 -10.34 -18.55
C ALA A 79 10.63 -11.25 -19.59
N SER A 80 9.56 -11.92 -19.16
CA SER A 80 8.77 -12.85 -19.98
C SER A 80 7.26 -12.66 -19.75
N SER A 81 6.43 -13.31 -20.55
CA SER A 81 4.97 -13.23 -20.41
C SER A 81 4.45 -13.77 -19.07
N THR A 82 5.20 -14.61 -18.37
CA THR A 82 4.81 -15.07 -17.03
C THR A 82 5.39 -14.23 -15.90
N SER A 83 6.34 -13.35 -16.18
CA SER A 83 7.03 -12.48 -15.22
C SER A 83 7.64 -11.28 -15.95
N ALA A 84 6.84 -10.24 -16.16
CA ALA A 84 7.18 -9.11 -17.03
C ALA A 84 8.01 -8.01 -16.34
N ASP A 85 8.21 -8.09 -15.03
CA ASP A 85 9.01 -7.14 -14.24
C ASP A 85 8.54 -5.68 -14.39
N LEU A 86 7.22 -5.48 -14.44
CA LEU A 86 6.59 -4.17 -14.63
C LEU A 86 6.08 -3.55 -13.32
N ILE A 87 5.89 -4.36 -12.28
CA ILE A 87 5.47 -3.93 -10.94
C ILE A 87 6.31 -4.62 -9.87
N ASP A 88 6.31 -4.04 -8.66
CA ASP A 88 6.99 -4.62 -7.51
C ASP A 88 6.30 -5.91 -7.01
N SER A 89 7.05 -6.72 -6.25
CA SER A 89 6.57 -8.01 -5.72
C SER A 89 5.39 -7.88 -4.75
N VAL A 90 5.24 -6.75 -4.05
CA VAL A 90 4.14 -6.53 -3.10
C VAL A 90 2.84 -6.29 -3.85
N LEU A 91 2.88 -5.48 -4.90
CA LEU A 91 1.71 -5.21 -5.72
C LEU A 91 1.34 -6.43 -6.59
N ALA A 92 2.33 -7.19 -7.06
CA ALA A 92 2.13 -8.46 -7.77
C ALA A 92 1.49 -9.54 -6.87
N ALA A 93 1.77 -9.51 -5.56
CA ALA A 93 1.12 -10.37 -4.57
C ALA A 93 -0.35 -9.99 -4.31
N GLY A 94 -0.81 -8.83 -4.80
CA GLY A 94 -2.21 -8.42 -4.73
C GLY A 94 -2.64 -7.80 -3.40
N THR A 95 -1.72 -7.47 -2.49
CA THR A 95 -2.07 -6.78 -1.24
C THR A 95 -1.08 -5.65 -0.94
N LYS A 96 -1.57 -4.41 -0.80
CA LYS A 96 -0.74 -3.23 -0.51
C LYS A 96 -1.52 -2.20 0.30
N SER A 97 -0.88 -1.66 1.35
CA SER A 97 -1.45 -0.58 2.18
C SER A 97 -2.84 -0.90 2.77
N GLY A 98 -3.10 -2.16 3.09
CA GLY A 98 -4.39 -2.64 3.63
C GLY A 98 -5.49 -2.87 2.59
N TYR A 99 -5.19 -2.72 1.31
CA TYR A 99 -6.10 -3.00 0.19
C TYR A 99 -5.69 -4.29 -0.54
N THR A 100 -6.69 -5.02 -1.00
CA THR A 100 -6.54 -6.19 -1.88
C THR A 100 -6.87 -5.80 -3.31
N PHE A 101 -5.95 -6.09 -4.23
CA PHE A 101 -6.09 -5.81 -5.66
C PHE A 101 -6.48 -7.09 -6.38
N LYS A 102 -7.74 -7.18 -6.78
CA LYS A 102 -8.25 -8.29 -7.57
C LYS A 102 -8.17 -7.93 -9.06
N TYR A 103 -7.32 -8.66 -9.78
CA TYR A 103 -7.25 -8.61 -11.23
C TYR A 103 -8.10 -9.75 -11.82
N THR A 104 -8.91 -9.44 -12.83
CA THR A 104 -9.65 -10.45 -13.61
C THR A 104 -9.40 -10.21 -15.09
N ALA A 105 -8.79 -11.19 -15.76
CA ALA A 105 -8.66 -11.18 -17.21
C ALA A 105 -10.01 -11.45 -17.88
N GLY A 106 -10.29 -10.73 -18.96
CA GLY A 106 -11.43 -10.96 -19.84
C GLY A 106 -11.17 -12.05 -20.86
N SER A 107 -12.14 -12.29 -21.74
CA SER A 107 -12.05 -13.32 -22.78
C SER A 107 -10.79 -13.13 -23.64
N LEU A 108 -10.05 -14.23 -23.84
CA LEU A 108 -8.81 -14.27 -24.63
C LEU A 108 -7.75 -13.23 -24.19
N ASN A 109 -7.81 -12.73 -22.96
CA ASN A 109 -6.95 -11.67 -22.44
C ASN A 109 -7.01 -10.36 -23.28
N GLN A 110 -8.14 -10.07 -23.92
CA GLN A 110 -8.34 -8.84 -24.70
C GLN A 110 -8.98 -7.70 -23.90
N SER A 111 -9.42 -7.98 -22.68
CA SER A 111 -9.89 -7.00 -21.71
C SER A 111 -9.47 -7.42 -20.30
N TYR A 112 -9.57 -6.50 -19.34
CA TYR A 112 -9.29 -6.81 -17.94
C TYR A 112 -10.08 -5.87 -17.02
N SER A 113 -10.28 -6.30 -15.77
CA SER A 113 -10.79 -5.45 -14.70
C SER A 113 -9.88 -5.55 -13.47
N ILE A 114 -9.74 -4.41 -12.77
CA ILE A 114 -8.97 -4.33 -11.53
C ILE A 114 -9.84 -3.66 -10.48
N THR A 115 -10.01 -4.33 -9.35
CA THR A 115 -10.78 -3.82 -8.21
C THR A 115 -9.89 -3.79 -6.98
N ALA A 116 -9.86 -2.67 -6.27
CA ALA A 116 -9.24 -2.55 -4.96
C ALA A 116 -10.32 -2.58 -3.88
N THR A 117 -10.18 -3.48 -2.89
CA THR A 117 -11.10 -3.62 -1.75
C THR A 117 -10.35 -3.65 -0.44
#